data_AF-A0A8J8FD10-F1
#
_entry.id   AF-A0A8J8FD10-F1
#
_cell.length_a   1.000
_cell.length_b   1.000
_cell.length_c   1.000
_cell.angle_alpha   90.00
_cell.angle_beta   90.00
_cell.angle_gamma   90.00
#
_symmetry.space_group_name_H-M   'P 1'
#
loop_
_entity.id
_entity.type
_entity.pdbx_description
1 polymer ?
#
loop_
_entity_poly.entity_id
_entity_poly.type
_entity_poly.pdbx_seq_one_letter_code
_entity_poly.pdbx_strand_id
1 'polypeptide(L)'
;MANTETQPYQVVKREEDFEIRLYPPATMATISMAAKTYKELSSPGFRKLASFIFGGNNANKNIAMTTPVHMNINEAQSSMSFVMPSNYNKDNLPKPNDATIAIETTAEEYVAAIRFGGYANDELIKTYAAKLATALTAKGIEHYGNFRFLGYNAPYQFWGRRNEIIVGVYWNQQ
;
A
#
# COMPACT_ATOMS: atom_id res chain seq x y z
N MET A 1 -14.45 3.51 -17.17
CA MET A 1 -13.45 3.70 -16.09
C MET A 1 -12.24 2.87 -16.49
N ALA A 2 -11.05 3.47 -16.57
CA ALA A 2 -9.87 2.71 -16.96
C ALA A 2 -9.66 1.56 -15.97
N ASN A 3 -9.48 0.34 -16.46
CA ASN A 3 -9.14 -0.83 -15.66
C ASN A 3 -7.72 -0.64 -15.11
N THR A 4 -7.59 0.05 -13.98
CA THR A 4 -6.33 0.19 -13.26
C THR A 4 -5.93 -1.18 -12.72
N GLU A 5 -4.74 -1.65 -13.11
CA GLU A 5 -4.19 -2.91 -12.61
C GLU A 5 -4.17 -2.89 -11.07
N THR A 6 -4.59 -3.99 -10.45
CA THR A 6 -4.57 -4.15 -8.99
C THR A 6 -3.49 -5.15 -8.63
N GLN A 7 -2.69 -4.85 -7.60
CA GLN A 7 -1.69 -5.75 -7.07
C GLN A 7 -2.33 -7.12 -6.78
N PRO A 8 -1.79 -8.21 -7.35
CA PRO A 8 -2.34 -9.53 -7.13
C PRO A 8 -2.14 -9.95 -5.67
N TYR A 9 -3.12 -10.67 -5.13
CA TYR A 9 -3.02 -11.40 -3.87
C TYR A 9 -3.93 -12.62 -3.93
N GLN A 10 -3.63 -13.63 -3.13
CA GLN A 10 -4.51 -14.78 -2.90
C GLN A 10 -5.16 -14.65 -1.52
N VAL A 11 -6.47 -14.78 -1.43
CA VAL A 11 -7.15 -14.90 -0.12
C VAL A 11 -6.97 -16.33 0.38
N VAL A 12 -6.28 -16.46 1.51
CA VAL A 12 -5.95 -17.74 2.15
C VAL A 12 -7.02 -18.11 3.18
N LYS A 13 -7.56 -17.11 3.89
CA LYS A 13 -8.65 -17.30 4.84
C LYS A 13 -9.57 -16.08 4.85
N ARG A 14 -10.87 -16.32 4.99
CA ARG A 14 -11.88 -15.28 5.24
C ARG A 14 -12.37 -15.44 6.67
N GLU A 15 -12.23 -14.38 7.47
CA GLU A 15 -12.90 -14.22 8.75
C GLU A 15 -14.07 -13.24 8.58
N GLU A 16 -14.85 -13.04 9.63
CA GLU A 16 -16.00 -12.12 9.60
C GLU A 16 -15.60 -10.69 9.29
N ASP A 17 -14.54 -10.19 9.94
CA ASP A 17 -14.11 -8.79 9.86
C ASP A 17 -12.89 -8.56 8.95
N PHE A 18 -12.10 -9.59 8.66
CA PHE A 18 -10.84 -9.45 7.92
C PHE A 18 -10.52 -10.69 7.06
N GLU A 19 -9.55 -10.54 6.18
CA GLU A 19 -9.02 -11.64 5.36
C GLU A 19 -7.55 -11.87 5.70
N ILE A 20 -7.11 -13.13 5.65
CA ILE A 20 -5.69 -13.46 5.52
C ILE A 20 -5.39 -13.61 4.03
N ARG A 21 -4.37 -12.90 3.55
CA ARG A 21 -3.97 -12.85 2.16
C ARG A 21 -2.49 -13.17 2.01
N LEU A 22 -2.13 -13.83 0.92
CA LEU A 22 -0.76 -13.98 0.45
C LEU A 22 -0.50 -12.95 -0.65
N TYR A 23 0.44 -12.03 -0.40
CA TYR A 23 0.96 -11.11 -1.40
C TYR A 23 2.26 -11.70 -1.98
N PRO A 24 2.31 -11.99 -3.30
CA PRO A 24 3.55 -12.35 -3.96
C PRO A 24 4.51 -11.14 -4.03
N PRO A 25 5.80 -11.38 -4.35
CA PRO A 25 6.75 -10.30 -4.60
C PRO A 25 6.24 -9.32 -5.65
N ALA A 26 6.38 -8.02 -5.38
CA ALA A 26 5.99 -6.97 -6.31
C ALA A 26 7.05 -5.87 -6.35
N THR A 27 7.26 -5.30 -7.55
CA THR A 27 8.14 -4.14 -7.71
C THR A 27 7.41 -2.88 -7.25
N MET A 28 8.02 -2.13 -6.35
CA MET A 28 7.50 -0.92 -5.74
C MET A 28 8.39 0.27 -6.07
N ALA A 29 7.76 1.41 -6.36
CA ALA A 29 8.41 2.71 -6.29
C ALA A 29 8.05 3.35 -4.96
N THR A 30 9.03 3.55 -4.10
CA THR A 30 8.87 3.95 -2.70
C THR A 30 9.51 5.30 -2.46
N ILE A 31 8.82 6.15 -1.70
CA ILE A 31 9.41 7.35 -1.12
C ILE A 31 9.23 7.35 0.38
N SER A 32 10.25 7.83 1.09
CA SER A 32 10.21 7.99 2.54
C SER A 32 10.35 9.46 2.92
N MET A 33 9.59 9.88 3.92
CA MET A 33 9.50 11.28 4.35
C MET A 33 9.40 11.35 5.88
N ALA A 34 9.89 12.45 6.46
CA ALA A 34 9.68 12.79 7.87
C ALA A 34 8.25 13.30 8.12
N ALA A 35 7.26 12.52 7.70
CA ALA A 35 5.84 12.75 7.96
C ALA A 35 5.40 11.86 9.13
N LYS A 36 4.59 12.39 10.03
CA LYS A 36 4.06 11.67 11.20
C LYS A 36 2.58 11.32 11.07
N THR A 37 1.91 11.89 10.07
CA THR A 37 0.48 11.73 9.84
C THR A 37 0.19 11.37 8.39
N TYR A 38 -0.95 10.71 8.16
CA TYR A 38 -1.51 10.48 6.83
C TYR A 38 -1.63 11.79 6.06
N LYS A 39 -2.12 12.86 6.71
CA LYS A 39 -2.28 14.16 6.08
C LYS A 39 -0.95 14.75 5.57
N GLU A 40 0.12 14.61 6.34
CA GLU A 40 1.46 15.08 5.98
C GLU A 40 2.10 14.24 4.86
N LEU A 41 1.86 12.93 4.83
CA LEU A 41 2.45 12.03 3.85
C LEU A 41 1.69 12.02 2.51
N SER A 42 0.35 12.01 2.57
CA SER A 42 -0.51 11.59 1.46
C SER A 42 -0.31 12.43 0.20
N SER A 43 -0.53 13.75 0.26
CA SER A 43 -0.43 14.60 -0.93
C SER A 43 1.04 14.80 -1.42
N PRO A 44 2.01 15.14 -0.55
CA PRO A 44 3.40 15.32 -0.98
C PRO A 44 4.05 14.05 -1.54
N GLY A 45 3.87 12.91 -0.85
CA GLY A 45 4.41 11.63 -1.28
C GLY A 45 3.78 11.18 -2.61
N PHE A 46 2.47 11.31 -2.73
CA PHE A 46 1.76 10.95 -3.96
C PHE A 46 2.23 11.80 -5.13
N ARG A 47 2.41 13.12 -4.95
CA ARG A 47 2.86 14.01 -6.04
C ARG A 47 4.23 13.62 -6.56
N LYS A 48 5.17 13.21 -5.69
CA LYS A 48 6.52 12.79 -6.11
C LYS A 48 6.49 11.47 -6.89
N LEU A 49 5.74 10.48 -6.40
CA LEU A 49 5.57 9.21 -7.13
C LEU A 49 4.77 9.37 -8.43
N ALA A 50 3.76 10.24 -8.44
CA ALA A 50 3.00 10.60 -9.63
C ALA A 50 3.88 11.28 -10.68
N SER A 51 4.76 12.20 -10.26
CA SER A 51 5.75 12.82 -11.15
C SER A 51 6.61 11.75 -11.82
N PHE A 52 7.11 10.77 -11.07
CA PHE A 52 7.91 9.67 -11.61
C PHE A 52 7.16 8.87 -12.69
N ILE A 53 5.93 8.41 -12.42
CA ILE A 53 5.16 7.61 -13.39
C ILE A 53 4.64 8.42 -14.57
N PHE A 54 4.58 9.75 -14.49
CA PHE A 54 4.13 10.63 -15.58
C PHE A 54 5.29 11.38 -16.26
N GLY A 55 6.39 10.67 -16.50
CA GLY A 55 7.53 11.19 -17.28
C GLY A 55 8.69 11.74 -16.46
N GLY A 56 8.59 11.80 -15.13
CA GLY A 56 9.67 12.16 -14.19
C GLY A 56 10.73 11.06 -14.02
N ASN A 57 11.09 10.40 -15.11
CA ASN A 57 12.08 9.33 -15.19
C ASN A 57 13.02 9.58 -16.37
N ASN A 58 14.16 8.90 -16.39
CA ASN A 58 15.24 9.14 -17.36
C ASN A 58 14.85 8.84 -18.82
N ALA A 59 13.74 8.14 -19.04
CA ALA A 59 13.23 7.80 -20.36
C ALA A 59 12.03 8.67 -20.78
N ASN A 60 11.60 9.63 -19.95
CA ASN A 60 10.39 10.44 -20.13
C ASN A 60 9.13 9.59 -20.42
N LYS A 61 9.08 8.37 -19.89
CA LYS A 61 7.99 7.42 -20.16
C LYS A 61 6.83 7.62 -19.20
N ASN A 62 5.61 7.50 -19.72
CA ASN A 62 4.42 7.34 -18.89
C ASN A 62 4.27 5.87 -18.51
N ILE A 63 4.16 5.61 -17.21
CA ILE A 63 3.94 4.31 -16.60
C ILE A 63 2.49 4.29 -16.10
N ALA A 64 1.77 3.22 -16.38
CA ALA A 64 0.39 3.09 -15.93
C ALA A 64 0.32 3.09 -14.39
N MET A 65 -0.68 3.79 -13.85
CA MET A 65 -0.97 3.72 -12.42
C MET A 65 -1.55 2.35 -12.07
N THR A 66 -1.35 1.92 -10.84
CA THR A 66 -1.93 0.70 -10.28
C THR A 66 -2.66 1.02 -8.96
N THR A 67 -3.32 0.02 -8.39
CA THR A 67 -3.84 0.07 -7.01
C THR A 67 -3.40 -1.17 -6.24
N PRO A 68 -3.33 -1.12 -4.90
CA PRO A 68 -3.46 0.06 -4.05
C PRO A 68 -2.17 0.87 -3.95
N VAL A 69 -2.28 2.10 -3.46
CA VAL A 69 -1.14 2.86 -2.91
C VAL A 69 -0.93 2.42 -1.47
N HIS A 70 0.27 1.98 -1.14
CA HIS A 70 0.64 1.58 0.22
C HIS A 70 1.20 2.77 0.99
N MET A 71 0.84 2.91 2.26
CA MET A 71 1.40 3.88 3.18
C MET A 71 1.74 3.22 4.52
N ASN A 72 3.01 3.31 4.93
CA ASN A 72 3.47 2.92 6.26
C ASN A 72 3.72 4.21 7.04
N ILE A 73 2.79 4.57 7.94
CA ILE A 73 2.84 5.82 8.69
C ILE A 73 3.30 5.49 10.12
N ASN A 74 4.43 6.03 10.53
CA ASN A 74 5.00 5.83 11.86
C ASN A 74 5.77 7.08 12.33
N GLU A 75 6.18 7.08 13.61
CA GLU A 75 6.78 8.26 14.25
C GLU A 75 8.21 8.57 13.78
N ALA A 76 8.94 7.57 13.29
CA ALA A 76 10.34 7.70 12.90
C ALA A 76 10.47 8.17 11.44
N GLN A 77 9.94 7.39 10.51
CA GLN A 77 10.03 7.65 9.08
C GLN A 77 8.87 6.95 8.35
N SER A 78 7.97 7.76 7.80
CA SER A 78 6.84 7.24 7.04
C SER A 78 7.21 7.03 5.57
N SER A 79 6.58 6.06 4.93
CA SER A 79 6.80 5.76 3.51
C SER A 79 5.50 5.59 2.73
N MET A 80 5.55 5.93 1.45
CA MET A 80 4.50 5.67 0.47
C MET A 80 5.08 4.85 -0.67
N SER A 81 4.34 3.84 -1.14
CA SER A 81 4.76 2.99 -2.25
C SER A 81 3.65 2.87 -3.30
N PHE A 82 4.04 2.99 -4.58
CA PHE A 82 3.21 2.59 -5.72
C PHE A 82 3.66 1.21 -6.19
N VAL A 83 2.70 0.31 -6.43
CA VAL A 83 2.96 -0.96 -7.09
C VAL A 83 3.22 -0.69 -8.56
N MET A 84 4.30 -1.20 -9.13
CA MET A 84 4.54 -1.07 -10.56
C MET A 84 3.67 -2.07 -11.33
N PRO A 85 3.19 -1.72 -12.54
CA PRO A 85 2.47 -2.67 -13.39
C PRO A 85 3.27 -3.95 -13.62
N SER A 86 2.59 -5.10 -13.75
CA SER A 86 3.24 -6.43 -13.80
C SER A 86 4.23 -6.63 -14.95
N ASN A 87 4.16 -5.82 -16.00
CA ASN A 87 5.15 -5.83 -17.09
C ASN A 87 6.48 -5.15 -16.71
N TYR A 88 6.55 -4.48 -15.55
CA TYR A 88 7.76 -3.86 -15.04
C TYR A 88 8.43 -4.66 -13.92
N ASN A 89 9.75 -4.66 -13.96
CA ASN A 89 10.64 -5.16 -12.92
C ASN A 89 11.81 -4.20 -12.74
N LYS A 90 12.70 -4.46 -11.78
CA LYS A 90 13.85 -3.59 -11.49
C LYS A 90 14.76 -3.33 -12.70
N ASP A 91 14.85 -4.26 -13.63
CA ASP A 91 15.78 -4.20 -14.76
C ASP A 91 15.23 -3.38 -15.94
N ASN A 92 13.91 -3.40 -16.14
CA ASN A 92 13.26 -2.71 -17.26
C ASN A 92 12.52 -1.41 -16.86
N LEU A 93 12.35 -1.15 -15.57
CA LEU A 93 11.71 0.05 -15.06
C LEU A 93 12.63 1.27 -15.29
N PRO A 94 12.13 2.35 -15.93
CA PRO A 94 12.88 3.60 -16.07
C PRO A 94 13.36 4.11 -14.70
N LYS A 95 14.57 4.66 -14.65
CA LYS A 95 15.12 5.18 -13.40
C LYS A 95 14.44 6.51 -13.04
N PRO A 96 14.02 6.70 -11.78
CA PRO A 96 13.50 7.99 -11.34
C PRO A 96 14.54 9.10 -11.51
N ASN A 97 14.10 10.30 -11.89
CA ASN A 97 14.96 11.49 -11.87
C ASN A 97 15.11 12.04 -10.44
N ASP A 98 14.13 11.78 -9.57
CA ASP A 98 14.18 12.12 -8.15
C ASP A 98 14.90 11.01 -7.37
N ALA A 99 16.10 11.29 -6.88
CA ALA A 99 16.92 10.34 -6.12
C ALA A 99 16.31 9.92 -4.76
N THR A 100 15.23 10.58 -4.31
CA THR A 100 14.49 10.17 -3.11
C THR A 100 13.52 9.01 -3.35
N ILE A 101 13.32 8.61 -4.62
CA ILE A 101 12.48 7.47 -4.99
C ILE A 101 13.36 6.22 -5.10
N ALA A 102 13.09 5.25 -4.23
CA ALA A 102 13.73 3.94 -4.25
C ALA A 102 12.87 2.95 -5.06
N ILE A 103 13.53 2.11 -5.87
CA ILE A 103 12.87 1.00 -6.57
C ILE A 103 13.28 -0.30 -5.88
N GLU A 104 12.30 -0.99 -5.31
CA GLU A 104 12.51 -2.17 -4.47
C GLU A 104 11.53 -3.28 -4.86
N THR A 105 11.89 -4.53 -4.58
CA THR A 105 10.99 -5.66 -4.74
C THR A 105 10.64 -6.18 -3.36
N THR A 106 9.34 -6.23 -3.03
CA THR A 106 8.89 -6.78 -1.76
C THR A 106 9.15 -8.29 -1.72
N ALA A 107 9.40 -8.83 -0.54
CA ALA A 107 9.30 -10.27 -0.34
C ALA A 107 7.84 -10.73 -0.45
N GLU A 108 7.66 -12.02 -0.66
CA GLU A 108 6.35 -12.65 -0.43
C GLU A 108 5.98 -12.51 1.05
N GLU A 109 4.72 -12.17 1.34
CA GLU A 109 4.25 -12.02 2.71
C GLU A 109 2.79 -12.44 2.88
N TYR A 110 2.49 -13.04 4.04
CA TYR A 110 1.13 -13.20 4.52
C TYR A 110 0.72 -11.96 5.32
N VAL A 111 -0.45 -11.43 5.02
CA VAL A 111 -1.00 -10.27 5.72
C VAL A 111 -2.44 -10.52 6.14
N ALA A 112 -2.83 -9.94 7.27
CA ALA A 112 -4.23 -9.74 7.59
C ALA A 112 -4.70 -8.40 7.01
N ALA A 113 -5.92 -8.34 6.47
CA ALA A 113 -6.47 -7.16 5.81
C ALA A 113 -7.92 -6.88 6.24
N ILE A 114 -8.18 -5.70 6.79
CA ILE A 114 -9.53 -5.19 7.09
C ILE A 114 -9.89 -4.06 6.14
N ARG A 115 -11.14 -4.05 5.65
CA ARG A 115 -11.65 -3.04 4.72
C ARG A 115 -12.51 -2.00 5.42
N PHE A 116 -12.41 -0.75 4.96
CA PHE A 116 -13.34 0.32 5.34
C PHE A 116 -13.66 1.27 4.19
N GLY A 117 -14.79 1.96 4.32
CA GLY A 117 -15.28 2.94 3.35
C GLY A 117 -15.00 4.39 3.74
N GLY A 118 -15.41 5.33 2.89
CA GLY A 118 -15.32 6.76 3.15
C GLY A 118 -13.94 7.38 2.86
N TYR A 119 -13.74 8.62 3.30
CA TYR A 119 -12.46 9.31 3.18
C TYR A 119 -11.52 8.87 4.29
N ALA A 120 -10.33 8.40 3.91
CA ALA A 120 -9.29 8.09 4.87
C ALA A 120 -8.78 9.36 5.55
N ASN A 121 -8.58 9.26 6.86
CA ASN A 121 -7.92 10.25 7.69
C ASN A 121 -7.16 9.53 8.81
N ASP A 122 -6.35 10.26 9.56
CA ASP A 122 -5.54 9.71 10.65
C ASP A 122 -6.37 8.96 11.71
N GLU A 123 -7.56 9.45 12.03
CA GLU A 123 -8.44 8.86 13.04
C GLU A 123 -8.99 7.50 12.58
N LEU A 124 -9.57 7.43 11.38
CA LEU A 124 -10.10 6.19 10.81
C LEU A 124 -9.00 5.16 10.60
N ILE A 125 -7.82 5.57 10.15
CA ILE A 125 -6.67 4.66 10.00
C ILE A 125 -6.33 4.03 11.35
N LYS A 126 -6.23 4.84 12.42
CA LYS A 126 -5.97 4.34 13.78
C LYS A 126 -7.09 3.44 14.29
N THR A 127 -8.35 3.82 14.07
CA THR A 127 -9.52 3.02 14.47
C THR A 127 -9.51 1.63 13.82
N TYR A 128 -9.28 1.55 12.51
CA TYR A 128 -9.29 0.27 11.80
C TYR A 128 -8.03 -0.57 12.07
N ALA A 129 -6.88 0.06 12.34
CA ALA A 129 -5.70 -0.65 12.84
C ALA A 129 -5.99 -1.31 14.20
N ALA A 130 -6.59 -0.58 15.14
CA ALA A 130 -6.98 -1.13 16.44
C ALA A 130 -8.03 -2.24 16.32
N LYS A 131 -9.03 -2.08 15.42
CA LYS A 131 -10.00 -3.14 15.14
C LYS A 131 -9.34 -4.41 14.62
N LEU A 132 -8.41 -4.29 13.66
CA LEU A 132 -7.69 -5.44 13.13
C LEU A 132 -6.84 -6.12 14.21
N ALA A 133 -6.10 -5.34 15.01
CA ALA A 133 -5.31 -5.88 16.13
C ALA A 133 -6.16 -6.67 17.12
N THR A 134 -7.31 -6.12 17.53
CA THR A 134 -8.27 -6.80 18.42
C THR A 134 -8.82 -8.08 17.80
N ALA A 135 -9.19 -8.05 16.52
CA ALA A 135 -9.73 -9.22 15.81
C ALA A 135 -8.68 -10.33 15.67
N LEU A 136 -7.42 -9.99 15.40
CA LEU A 136 -6.30 -10.94 15.36
C LEU A 136 -6.05 -11.56 16.74
N THR A 137 -6.05 -10.74 17.79
CA THR A 137 -5.87 -11.20 19.18
C THR A 137 -6.97 -12.18 19.59
N ALA A 138 -8.24 -11.88 19.26
CA ALA A 138 -9.37 -12.75 19.56
C ALA A 138 -9.30 -14.11 18.84
N LYS A 139 -8.55 -14.20 17.74
CA LYS A 139 -8.31 -15.44 16.98
C LYS A 139 -6.98 -16.11 17.32
N GLY A 140 -6.19 -15.54 18.23
CA GLY A 140 -4.85 -16.04 18.55
C GLY A 140 -3.86 -15.97 17.38
N ILE A 141 -4.05 -15.00 16.47
CA ILE A 141 -3.16 -14.81 15.30
C ILE A 141 -2.11 -13.76 15.65
N GLU A 142 -0.85 -14.16 15.67
CA GLU A 142 0.27 -13.25 15.89
C GLU A 142 0.59 -12.43 14.64
N HIS A 143 0.88 -11.14 14.84
CA HIS A 143 1.24 -10.21 13.78
C HIS A 143 2.56 -9.51 14.06
N TYR A 144 3.21 -8.99 13.02
CA TYR A 144 4.49 -8.30 13.10
C TYR A 144 4.53 -7.06 12.19
N GLY A 145 5.52 -6.20 12.46
CA GLY A 145 5.69 -4.95 11.72
C GLY A 145 4.58 -3.94 12.00
N ASN A 146 4.51 -2.91 11.15
CA ASN A 146 3.56 -1.82 11.30
C ASN A 146 2.24 -2.14 10.58
N PHE A 147 1.15 -1.59 11.11
CA PHE A 147 -0.11 -1.48 10.36
C PHE A 147 0.07 -0.50 9.20
N ARG A 148 -0.27 -0.94 7.99
CA ARG A 148 -0.13 -0.19 6.74
C ARG A 148 -1.50 0.17 6.19
N PHE A 149 -1.63 1.38 5.65
CA PHE A 149 -2.83 1.83 4.96
C PHE A 149 -2.72 1.57 3.46
N LEU A 150 -3.79 1.05 2.85
CA LEU A 150 -3.93 0.83 1.41
C LEU A 150 -5.07 1.69 0.85
N GLY A 151 -4.73 2.61 -0.05
CA GLY A 151 -5.69 3.46 -0.77
C GLY A 151 -5.91 2.99 -2.20
N TYR A 152 -7.15 2.72 -2.58
CA TYR A 152 -7.49 2.20 -3.92
C TYR A 152 -8.05 3.25 -4.88
N ASN A 153 -8.52 4.38 -4.36
CA ASN A 153 -9.28 5.32 -5.16
C ASN A 153 -8.49 6.57 -5.46
N ALA A 154 -8.55 6.99 -6.71
CA ALA A 154 -8.03 8.26 -7.15
C ALA A 154 -8.70 9.44 -6.38
N PRO A 155 -8.04 10.61 -6.33
CA PRO A 155 -8.54 11.78 -5.59
C PRO A 155 -9.93 12.26 -6.04
N TYR A 156 -10.29 12.06 -7.30
CA TYR A 156 -11.56 12.49 -7.91
C TYR A 156 -12.74 11.54 -7.67
N GLN A 157 -12.52 10.38 -7.02
CA GLN A 157 -13.61 9.44 -6.75
C GLN A 157 -14.26 9.74 -5.40
N PHE A 158 -15.48 10.28 -5.43
CA PHE A 158 -16.18 10.75 -4.23
C PHE A 158 -17.04 9.68 -3.52
N TRP A 159 -17.53 8.67 -4.25
CA TRP A 159 -18.43 7.63 -3.72
C TRP A 159 -17.81 6.23 -3.82
N GLY A 160 -18.22 5.32 -2.92
CA GLY A 160 -17.79 3.92 -2.95
C GLY A 160 -16.29 3.72 -2.74
N ARG A 161 -15.63 4.61 -1.99
CA ARG A 161 -14.20 4.52 -1.71
C ARG A 161 -13.90 3.22 -0.94
N ARG A 162 -12.84 2.53 -1.35
CA ARG A 162 -12.25 1.35 -0.72
C ARG A 162 -10.92 1.76 -0.12
N ASN A 163 -10.80 1.56 1.18
CA ASN A 163 -9.56 1.65 1.91
C ASN A 163 -9.35 0.36 2.70
N GLU A 164 -8.11 0.03 3.00
CA GLU A 164 -7.79 -1.12 3.83
C GLU A 164 -6.68 -0.78 4.82
N ILE A 165 -6.69 -1.49 5.96
CA ILE A 165 -5.51 -1.61 6.83
C ILE A 165 -5.00 -3.04 6.71
N ILE A 166 -3.68 -3.20 6.55
CA ILE A 166 -3.01 -4.49 6.55
C ILE A 166 -1.89 -4.57 7.59
N VAL A 167 -1.57 -5.77 8.06
CA VAL A 167 -0.40 -6.06 8.90
C VAL A 167 0.15 -7.44 8.56
N GLY A 168 1.47 -7.62 8.64
CA GLY A 168 2.10 -8.93 8.41
C GLY A 168 1.72 -9.91 9.51
N VAL A 169 1.48 -11.17 9.16
CA VAL A 169 1.10 -12.23 10.11
C VAL A 169 2.01 -13.45 9.96
N TYR A 170 2.27 -14.14 11.08
CA TYR A 170 2.92 -15.45 11.05
C TYR A 170 1.87 -16.49 10.68
N TRP A 171 1.73 -16.76 9.38
CA TRP A 171 0.76 -17.71 8.88
C TRP A 171 1.44 -18.99 8.44
N ASN A 172 1.28 -20.04 9.22
CA ASN A 172 1.62 -21.39 8.80
C ASN A 172 0.40 -21.97 8.09
N GLN A 173 0.60 -22.50 6.88
CA GLN A 173 -0.45 -23.29 6.22
C GLN A 173 -0.76 -24.49 7.13
N GLN A 174 -1.89 -24.44 7.83
CA GLN A 174 -2.44 -25.61 8.51
C GLN A 174 -2.97 -26.61 7.47
#